data_AF-A0A2E5EJJ8-F1
#
_entry.id   AF-A0A2E5EJJ8-F1
#
_cell.length_a   1.000
_cell.length_b   1.000
_cell.length_c   1.000
_cell.angle_alpha   90.00
_cell.angle_beta   90.00
_cell.angle_gamma   90.00
#
_symmetry.space_group_name_H-M   'P 1'
#
loop_
_entity.id
_entity.type
_entity.pdbx_description
1 polymer ?
#
loop_
_entity_poly.entity_id
_entity_poly.type
_entity_poly.pdbx_seq_one_letter_code
_entity_poly.pdbx_strand_id
1 'polypeptide(L)'
;MKLLRTMAFGKRTPLVLENNSPPANRDFAIPLGQKQGKEIRVPFQKGSGGSKFSVDWIIARVSPKGKLLEFIATEVQTIDTTGNYQRQFWDIATEHSPGTIANFEEPARASSSFNYENVNKRILPQLITKGHILEGGIPL
;
A
#
# COMPACT_ATOMS: atom_id res chain seq x y z
N MET A 1 -12.81 -15.44 6.58
CA MET A 1 -12.45 -14.71 5.35
C MET A 1 -11.32 -15.45 4.64
N LYS A 2 -11.65 -16.34 3.69
CA LYS A 2 -10.72 -17.26 3.01
C LYS A 2 -10.67 -16.90 1.51
N LEU A 3 -10.49 -15.63 1.19
CA LEU A 3 -10.47 -15.12 -0.19
C LEU A 3 -9.13 -14.44 -0.46
N LEU A 4 -8.61 -14.62 -1.68
CA LEU A 4 -7.39 -14.01 -2.25
C LEU A 4 -6.04 -14.71 -1.95
N ARG A 5 -5.96 -16.05 -2.08
CA ARG A 5 -4.64 -16.74 -2.15
C ARG A 5 -4.17 -17.08 -3.58
N THR A 6 -4.81 -16.56 -4.63
CA THR A 6 -4.62 -17.16 -5.97
C THR A 6 -4.52 -16.22 -7.17
N MET A 7 -4.75 -14.92 -7.05
CA MET A 7 -5.02 -14.13 -8.26
C MET A 7 -3.83 -13.38 -8.86
N ALA A 8 -2.80 -13.05 -8.08
CA ALA A 8 -1.71 -12.22 -8.58
C ALA A 8 -0.97 -12.87 -9.77
N PHE A 9 -0.47 -14.10 -9.60
CA PHE A 9 0.35 -14.79 -10.61
C PHE A 9 -0.37 -15.95 -11.34
N GLY A 10 -1.70 -16.01 -11.26
CA GLY A 10 -2.49 -17.11 -11.81
C GLY A 10 -2.22 -18.50 -11.22
N LYS A 11 -1.39 -18.59 -10.16
CA LYS A 11 -1.00 -19.82 -9.47
C LYS A 11 -0.94 -19.59 -7.95
N ARG A 12 -1.07 -20.67 -7.17
CA ARG A 12 -0.84 -20.62 -5.72
C ARG A 12 0.66 -20.48 -5.44
N THR A 13 1.11 -19.25 -5.26
CA THR A 13 2.49 -18.94 -4.90
C THR A 13 2.56 -18.64 -3.39
N PRO A 14 3.38 -19.35 -2.60
CA PRO A 14 3.55 -19.06 -1.18
C PRO A 14 4.17 -17.68 -0.99
N LEU A 15 3.58 -16.86 -0.12
CA LEU A 15 4.14 -15.56 0.26
C LEU A 15 5.16 -15.76 1.38
N VAL A 16 6.36 -15.19 1.21
CA VAL A 16 7.45 -15.23 2.18
C VAL A 16 7.62 -13.83 2.76
N LEU A 17 7.37 -13.72 4.06
CA LEU A 17 7.57 -12.48 4.81
C LEU A 17 9.00 -12.41 5.36
N GLU A 18 9.40 -11.21 5.79
CA GLU A 18 10.66 -11.00 6.49
C GLU A 18 10.79 -11.98 7.67
N ASN A 19 12.00 -12.55 7.84
CA ASN A 19 12.33 -13.58 8.83
C ASN A 19 11.80 -15.01 8.56
N ASN A 20 11.11 -15.25 7.45
CA ASN A 20 10.74 -16.61 7.04
C ASN A 20 11.70 -17.17 5.99
N SER A 21 12.06 -18.44 6.11
CA SER A 21 12.88 -19.12 5.10
C SER A 21 12.07 -19.40 3.83
N PRO A 22 12.62 -19.10 2.64
CA PRO A 22 11.96 -19.43 1.39
C PRO A 22 11.94 -20.95 1.15
N PRO A 23 10.92 -21.47 0.43
CA PRO A 23 10.87 -22.89 0.09
C PRO A 23 11.98 -23.26 -0.91
N ALA A 24 12.63 -24.40 -0.69
CA ALA A 24 13.79 -24.83 -1.49
C ALA A 24 13.42 -25.43 -2.87
N ASN A 25 12.16 -25.81 -3.11
CA ASN A 25 11.75 -26.65 -4.23
C ASN A 25 10.56 -26.10 -5.05
N ARG A 26 10.12 -24.88 -4.76
CA ARG A 26 9.04 -24.23 -5.52
C ARG A 26 9.22 -22.72 -5.53
N ASP A 27 8.61 -22.09 -6.52
CA ASP A 27 8.54 -20.63 -6.59
C ASP A 27 7.85 -20.07 -5.35
N PHE A 28 8.20 -18.84 -5.00
CA PHE A 28 7.62 -18.11 -3.89
C PHE A 28 7.50 -16.63 -4.24
N ALA A 29 6.67 -15.92 -3.49
CA ALA A 29 6.42 -14.50 -3.67
C ALA A 29 7.00 -13.73 -2.48
N ILE A 30 7.64 -12.60 -2.73
CA ILE A 30 8.13 -11.68 -1.70
C ILE A 30 7.43 -10.34 -1.91
N PRO A 31 6.72 -9.80 -0.90
CA PRO A 31 6.24 -8.43 -0.94
C PRO A 31 7.36 -7.47 -0.56
N LEU A 32 7.61 -6.48 -1.41
CA LEU A 32 8.57 -5.39 -1.18
C LEU A 32 7.79 -4.10 -0.99
N GLY A 33 7.94 -3.46 0.17
CA GLY A 33 7.13 -2.33 0.61
C GLY A 33 7.68 -1.63 1.85
N GLN A 34 6.95 -0.63 2.33
CA GLN A 34 7.36 0.18 3.49
C GLN A 34 7.73 -0.67 4.74
N LYS A 35 7.01 -1.78 4.98
CA LYS A 35 7.22 -2.66 6.15
C LYS A 35 8.03 -3.93 5.86
N GLN A 36 8.50 -4.14 4.63
CA GLN A 36 9.32 -5.29 4.26
C GLN A 36 10.18 -4.95 3.04
N GLY A 37 11.51 -4.96 3.19
CA GLY A 37 12.43 -4.60 2.11
C GLY A 37 12.62 -3.09 1.98
N LYS A 38 11.65 -2.41 1.33
CA LYS A 38 11.44 -0.95 1.19
C LYS A 38 10.52 -0.71 -0.01
N GLU A 39 9.88 0.46 -0.07
CA GLU A 39 9.20 0.92 -1.29
C GLU A 39 10.18 1.02 -2.46
N ILE A 40 9.75 0.54 -3.63
CA ILE A 40 10.54 0.63 -4.86
C ILE A 40 10.27 1.98 -5.51
N ARG A 41 11.34 2.73 -5.74
CA ARG A 41 11.32 3.99 -6.48
C ARG A 41 11.78 3.73 -7.90
N VAL A 42 10.96 4.09 -8.88
CA VAL A 42 11.35 3.99 -10.28
C VAL A 42 12.26 5.18 -10.61
N PRO A 43 13.48 4.94 -11.12
CA PRO A 43 14.40 6.01 -11.47
C PRO A 43 13.81 6.86 -12.61
N PHE A 44 13.99 8.17 -12.50
CA PHE A 44 13.48 9.15 -13.46
C PHE A 44 14.63 9.72 -14.30
N GLN A 45 14.45 9.78 -15.62
CA GLN A 45 15.36 10.51 -16.50
C GLN A 45 14.99 12.00 -16.54
N LYS A 46 15.92 12.84 -16.07
CA LYS A 46 15.75 14.30 -16.04
C LYS A 46 15.66 14.85 -17.46
N GLY A 47 14.50 15.38 -17.86
CA GLY A 47 14.28 16.03 -19.17
C GLY A 47 13.07 15.53 -19.96
N SER A 48 12.48 14.38 -19.59
CA SER A 48 11.33 13.79 -20.29
C SER A 48 9.94 14.24 -19.79
N GLY A 49 9.87 15.24 -18.91
CA GLY A 49 8.60 15.73 -18.35
C GLY A 49 7.89 14.78 -17.37
N GLY A 50 8.45 13.58 -17.12
CA GLY A 50 7.90 12.63 -16.15
C GLY A 50 8.06 13.08 -14.69
N SER A 51 7.22 12.53 -13.81
CA SER A 51 7.30 12.73 -12.36
C SER A 51 7.93 11.52 -11.68
N LYS A 52 8.62 11.73 -10.55
CA LYS A 52 9.07 10.63 -9.69
C LYS A 52 7.83 9.93 -9.11
N PHE A 53 7.78 8.61 -9.20
CA PHE A 53 6.73 7.83 -8.54
C PHE A 53 7.33 6.64 -7.77
N SER A 54 6.68 6.31 -6.66
CA SER A 54 6.91 5.09 -5.89
C SER A 54 5.72 4.16 -6.09
N VAL A 55 5.97 2.87 -5.93
CA VAL A 55 4.92 1.85 -5.82
C VAL A 55 4.86 1.41 -4.38
N ASP A 56 3.65 1.35 -3.79
CA ASP A 56 3.47 0.95 -2.40
C ASP A 56 4.07 -0.43 -2.17
N TRP A 57 3.61 -1.42 -2.96
CA TRP A 57 4.11 -2.79 -2.94
C TRP A 57 4.48 -3.31 -4.32
N ILE A 58 5.66 -3.95 -4.39
CA ILE A 58 6.02 -4.84 -5.48
C ILE A 58 5.98 -6.26 -4.95
N ILE A 59 5.07 -7.08 -5.49
CA ILE A 59 5.03 -8.50 -5.19
C ILE A 59 5.88 -9.19 -6.25
N ALA A 60 7.04 -9.72 -5.85
CA ALA A 60 7.99 -10.37 -6.74
C ALA A 60 7.85 -11.89 -6.66
N ARG A 61 7.57 -12.58 -7.76
CA ARG A 61 7.67 -14.05 -7.83
C ARG A 61 9.10 -14.44 -8.15
N VAL A 62 9.66 -15.29 -7.31
CA VAL A 62 11.06 -15.70 -7.33
C VAL A 62 11.13 -17.22 -7.42
N SER A 63 12.07 -17.73 -8.21
CA SER A 63 12.36 -19.16 -8.31
C SER A 63 13.02 -19.70 -7.03
N PRO A 64 13.06 -21.02 -6.81
CA PRO A 64 13.76 -21.60 -5.67
C PRO A 64 15.26 -21.22 -5.60
N LYS A 65 15.85 -20.85 -6.73
CA LYS A 65 17.25 -20.43 -6.86
C LYS A 65 17.46 -18.93 -6.65
N GLY A 66 16.43 -18.18 -6.25
CA GLY A 66 16.51 -16.74 -6.03
C GLY A 66 16.42 -15.88 -7.29
N LYS A 67 16.03 -16.46 -8.45
CA LYS A 67 15.87 -15.68 -9.70
C LYS A 67 14.48 -15.05 -9.75
N LEU A 68 14.39 -13.74 -9.99
CA LEU A 68 13.13 -13.04 -10.29
C LEU A 68 12.51 -13.61 -11.57
N LEU A 69 11.23 -14.00 -11.50
CA LEU A 69 10.49 -14.57 -12.63
C LEU A 69 9.50 -13.56 -13.21
N GLU A 70 8.75 -12.89 -12.36
CA GLU A 70 7.80 -11.82 -12.71
C GLU A 70 7.49 -11.01 -11.45
N PHE A 71 6.88 -9.84 -11.60
CA PHE A 71 6.44 -9.03 -10.48
C PHE A 71 5.13 -8.32 -10.79
N ILE A 72 4.44 -7.89 -9.75
CA ILE A 72 3.19 -7.13 -9.82
C ILE A 72 3.33 -5.91 -8.94
N ALA A 73 3.06 -4.74 -9.51
CA ALA A 73 2.85 -3.52 -8.75
C ALA A 73 1.47 -3.52 -8.12
N THR A 74 1.42 -3.21 -6.83
CA THR A 74 0.18 -3.12 -6.04
C THR A 74 0.15 -1.77 -5.35
N GLU A 75 -0.92 -1.04 -5.61
CA GLU A 75 -1.21 0.25 -4.99
C GLU A 75 -2.35 0.06 -3.99
N VAL A 76 -2.23 0.67 -2.81
CA VAL A 76 -3.25 0.60 -1.77
C VAL A 76 -3.74 2.01 -1.49
N GLN A 77 -5.00 2.27 -1.81
CA GLN A 77 -5.62 3.55 -1.49
C GLN A 77 -6.64 3.41 -0.35
N THR A 78 -6.47 4.23 0.67
CA THR A 78 -7.43 4.38 1.76
C THR A 78 -8.30 5.62 1.54
N ILE A 79 -9.38 5.76 2.33
CA ILE A 79 -10.26 6.93 2.28
C ILE A 79 -9.78 7.97 3.29
N ASP A 80 -9.46 9.17 2.81
CA ASP A 80 -9.26 10.32 3.68
C ASP A 80 -10.63 10.76 4.24
N THR A 81 -10.66 11.28 5.47
CA THR A 81 -11.85 11.93 6.02
C THR A 81 -11.76 13.45 5.93
N THR A 82 -12.88 14.14 5.81
CA THR A 82 -12.99 15.57 6.08
C THR A 82 -13.31 15.82 7.55
N GLY A 83 -13.01 17.02 8.05
CA GLY A 83 -13.27 17.40 9.44
C GLY A 83 -12.35 16.69 10.43
N ASN A 84 -12.87 16.31 11.59
CA ASN A 84 -12.10 15.62 12.63
C ASN A 84 -12.95 14.55 13.33
N TYR A 85 -12.29 13.58 13.96
CA TYR A 85 -12.92 12.50 14.73
C TYR A 85 -12.61 12.59 16.23
N GLN A 86 -12.20 13.78 16.70
CA GLN A 86 -11.69 13.96 18.07
C GLN A 86 -12.77 13.65 19.11
N ARG A 87 -14.03 14.03 18.84
CA ARG A 87 -15.13 13.76 19.77
C ARG A 87 -15.44 12.28 19.90
N GLN A 88 -15.52 11.56 18.78
CA GLN A 88 -15.75 10.12 18.78
C GLN A 88 -14.62 9.37 19.49
N PHE A 89 -13.37 9.79 19.27
CA PHE A 89 -12.23 9.25 20.01
C PHE A 89 -12.32 9.54 21.51
N TRP A 90 -12.68 10.77 21.88
CA TRP A 90 -12.84 11.17 23.29
C TRP A 90 -13.89 10.33 24.01
N ASP A 91 -15.05 10.12 23.39
CA ASP A 91 -16.14 9.34 24.00
C ASP A 91 -15.70 7.88 24.23
N ILE A 92 -15.05 7.25 23.24
CA ILE A 92 -14.49 5.89 23.36
C ILE A 92 -13.39 5.81 24.42
N ALA A 93 -12.49 6.79 24.46
CA ALA A 93 -11.40 6.82 25.43
C ALA A 93 -11.93 7.06 26.86
N THR A 94 -12.98 7.87 27.02
CA THR A 94 -13.64 8.08 28.32
C THR A 94 -14.20 6.76 28.86
N GLU A 95 -14.73 5.89 28.00
CA GLU A 95 -15.28 4.60 28.40
C GLU A 95 -14.20 3.54 28.66
N HIS A 96 -13.20 3.43 27.77
CA HIS A 96 -12.30 2.28 27.76
C HIS A 96 -10.86 2.58 28.19
N SER A 97 -10.43 3.84 28.19
CA SER A 97 -9.05 4.23 28.54
C SER A 97 -8.96 5.68 29.04
N PRO A 98 -9.57 6.03 30.19
CA PRO A 98 -9.67 7.42 30.65
C PRO A 98 -8.31 8.11 30.85
N GLY A 99 -7.28 7.33 31.21
CA GLY A 99 -5.91 7.84 31.37
C GLY A 99 -5.31 8.41 30.08
N THR A 100 -5.79 7.99 28.91
CA THR A 100 -5.31 8.50 27.60
C THR A 100 -5.72 9.96 27.35
N ILE A 101 -6.83 10.40 27.95
CA ILE A 101 -7.39 11.75 27.76
C ILE A 101 -7.19 12.67 28.98
N ALA A 102 -6.55 12.20 30.04
CA ALA A 102 -6.49 12.88 31.34
C ALA A 102 -5.91 14.30 31.30
N ASN A 103 -5.05 14.60 30.31
CA ASN A 103 -4.39 15.91 30.15
C ASN A 103 -4.89 16.68 28.91
N PHE A 104 -5.98 16.23 28.29
CA PHE A 104 -6.54 16.88 27.12
C PHE A 104 -7.87 17.54 27.49
N GLU A 105 -8.22 18.64 26.82
CA GLU A 105 -9.53 19.24 26.97
C GLU A 105 -10.57 18.46 26.14
N GLU A 106 -11.80 18.38 26.66
CA GLU A 106 -12.90 17.76 25.93
C GLU A 106 -13.13 18.51 24.61
N PRO A 107 -13.01 17.84 23.46
CA PRO A 107 -13.20 18.48 22.17
C PRO A 107 -14.66 18.90 21.99
N ALA A 108 -14.85 20.04 21.33
CA ALA A 108 -16.16 20.49 20.85
C ALA A 108 -16.77 19.49 19.85
N ARG A 109 -17.93 19.83 19.29
CA ARG A 109 -18.59 18.98 18.27
C ARG A 109 -17.62 18.63 17.15
N ALA A 110 -17.57 17.34 16.82
CA ALA A 110 -16.83 16.84 15.67
C ALA A 110 -17.81 16.41 14.57
N SER A 111 -17.44 16.69 13.33
CA SER A 111 -18.06 16.10 12.15
C SER A 111 -16.99 15.47 11.29
N SER A 112 -17.28 14.27 10.79
CA SER A 112 -16.40 13.55 9.87
C SER A 112 -17.22 13.00 8.71
N SER A 113 -16.72 13.15 7.50
CA SER A 113 -17.28 12.52 6.30
C SER A 113 -16.17 11.97 5.43
N PHE A 114 -16.50 11.09 4.49
CA PHE A 114 -15.53 10.58 3.53
C PHE A 114 -15.16 11.64 2.50
N ASN A 115 -13.86 11.81 2.26
CA ASN A 115 -13.33 12.75 1.28
C ASN A 115 -13.17 12.10 -0.10
N TYR A 116 -14.29 11.71 -0.70
CA TYR A 116 -14.31 11.04 -2.02
C TYR A 116 -13.62 11.86 -3.11
N GLU A 117 -13.82 13.17 -3.11
CA GLU A 117 -13.26 14.05 -4.13
C GLU A 117 -11.73 14.04 -4.10
N ASN A 118 -11.13 14.22 -2.92
CA ASN A 118 -9.67 14.23 -2.78
C ASN A 118 -9.06 12.85 -3.11
N VAL A 119 -9.72 11.77 -2.70
CA VAL A 119 -9.26 10.42 -2.99
C VAL A 119 -9.30 10.13 -4.49
N ASN A 120 -10.40 10.49 -5.17
CA ASN A 120 -10.53 10.33 -6.63
C ASN A 120 -9.51 11.15 -7.42
N LYS A 121 -9.26 12.39 -6.98
CA LYS A 121 -8.22 13.26 -7.56
C LYS A 121 -6.81 12.68 -7.44
N ARG A 122 -6.57 11.74 -6.52
CA ARG A 122 -5.26 11.11 -6.31
C ARG A 122 -5.14 9.73 -6.93
N ILE A 123 -6.16 8.89 -6.81
CA ILE A 123 -6.07 7.49 -7.27
C ILE A 123 -6.14 7.37 -8.78
N LEU A 124 -6.99 8.16 -9.44
CA LEU A 124 -7.16 8.06 -10.90
C LEU A 124 -5.88 8.46 -11.65
N PRO A 125 -5.23 9.60 -11.35
CA PRO A 125 -3.95 9.92 -12.01
C PRO A 125 -2.88 8.85 -11.75
N GLN A 126 -2.81 8.31 -10.53
CA GLN A 126 -1.83 7.27 -10.20
C GLN A 126 -2.06 5.97 -10.99
N LEU A 127 -3.31 5.48 -11.06
CA LEU A 127 -3.63 4.29 -11.84
C LEU A 127 -3.30 4.49 -13.32
N ILE A 128 -3.67 5.65 -13.89
CA ILE A 128 -3.39 5.97 -15.29
C ILE A 128 -1.89 6.05 -15.53
N THR A 129 -1.16 6.90 -14.79
CA THR A 129 0.26 7.12 -15.03
C THR A 129 1.09 5.87 -14.76
N LYS A 130 0.88 5.20 -13.61
CA LYS A 130 1.65 4.01 -13.25
C LYS A 130 1.31 2.81 -14.13
N GLY A 131 0.03 2.64 -14.50
CA GLY A 131 -0.39 1.61 -15.44
C GLY A 131 0.32 1.73 -16.78
N HIS A 132 0.34 2.93 -17.37
CA HIS A 132 1.04 3.16 -18.64
C HIS A 132 2.56 2.93 -18.55
N ILE A 133 3.20 3.30 -17.45
CA ILE A 133 4.66 3.12 -17.30
C ILE A 133 5.01 1.64 -17.11
N LEU A 134 4.19 0.89 -16.38
CA LEU A 134 4.47 -0.50 -16.03
C LEU A 134 4.03 -1.50 -17.12
N GLU A 135 2.96 -1.23 -17.86
CA GLU A 135 2.49 -2.07 -18.97
C GLU A 135 3.07 -1.65 -20.33
N GLY A 136 3.25 -0.34 -20.55
CA GLY A 136 3.47 0.25 -21.86
C GLY A 136 4.91 0.24 -22.38
N GLY A 137 5.88 -0.25 -21.60
CA GLY A 137 7.27 -0.39 -22.07
C GLY A 137 7.85 0.90 -22.67
N ILE A 138 7.48 2.08 -22.15
CA ILE A 138 8.10 3.33 -22.58
C ILE A 138 9.56 3.28 -22.11
N PRO A 139 10.54 3.37 -23.01
CA PRO A 139 11.95 3.41 -22.61
C PRO A 139 12.13 4.67 -21.74
N LEU A 140 12.54 4.46 -20.49
CA LEU A 140 12.96 5.53 -19.60
C LEU A 140 14.22 6.19 -20.12
#